data_AF-A0A7W0IZ34-F1
#
_entry.id   AF-A0A7W0IZ34-F1
#
_cell.length_a   1.000
_cell.length_b   1.000
_cell.length_c   1.000
_cell.angle_alpha   90.00
_cell.angle_beta   90.00
_cell.angle_gamma   90.00
#
_symmetry.space_group_name_H-M   'P 1'
#
loop_
_entity.id
_entity.type
_entity.pdbx_description
1 polymer ?
#
loop_
_entity_poly.entity_id
_entity_poly.type
_entity_poly.pdbx_seq_one_letter_code
_entity_poly.pdbx_strand_id
1 'polypeptide(L)'
;MKKWKCTVCGYIHEGEEPPEECPICGADRSQFVEIIEEEEKTPDTQKEPIPQEASPKVSEPKIKTKTPDFMDRYKTYTDLMAKFHAHPIAVHIPNGVLPGAVLFLFLSILLGHQGFETAAFYNLVFVVVSMPVVILTGVVDWKTRFNGTLTHVFKVKIICATIVSSTGLILVLWRLINPHVMAPGSSFSWVFIFILLMMLAAAATAGYFGGKLVFRNK
;
A
#
# COMPACT_ATOMS: atom_id res chain seq x y z
N MET A 1 16.64 30.16 2.98
CA MET A 1 16.09 29.35 1.87
C MET A 1 14.71 28.92 2.30
N LYS A 2 13.70 29.07 1.43
CA LYS A 2 12.34 28.60 1.72
C LYS A 2 12.29 27.08 1.71
N LYS A 3 11.36 26.51 2.47
CA LYS A 3 11.09 25.07 2.52
C LYS A 3 9.64 24.84 2.14
N TRP A 4 9.39 23.81 1.34
CA TRP A 4 8.07 23.47 0.84
C TRP A 4 7.74 22.02 1.18
N LYS A 5 6.61 21.78 1.84
CA LYS A 5 6.14 20.44 2.22
C LYS A 5 5.03 19.97 1.31
N CYS A 6 5.19 18.80 0.70
CA CYS A 6 4.12 18.12 -0.03
C CYS A 6 3.02 17.65 0.95
N THR A 7 1.78 18.06 0.74
CA THR A 7 0.61 17.70 1.58
C THR A 7 0.16 16.25 1.38
N VAL A 8 0.56 15.61 0.28
CA VAL A 8 0.18 14.23 -0.07
C VAL A 8 1.11 13.22 0.59
N CYS A 9 2.42 13.40 0.46
CA CYS A 9 3.40 12.41 0.92
C CYS A 9 4.38 12.94 1.98
N GLY A 10 4.37 14.22 2.33
CA GLY A 10 5.24 14.81 3.35
C GLY A 10 6.70 15.04 2.93
N TYR A 11 7.04 14.93 1.65
CA TYR A 11 8.36 15.32 1.12
C TYR A 11 8.62 16.80 1.37
N ILE A 12 9.86 17.16 1.75
CA ILE A 12 10.30 18.54 1.98
C ILE A 12 11.28 18.91 0.86
N HIS A 13 10.98 19.97 0.13
CA HIS A 13 11.85 20.57 -0.87
C HIS A 13 12.45 21.86 -0.31
N GLU A 14 13.75 22.08 -0.52
CA GLU A 14 14.42 23.33 -0.19
C GLU A 14 14.70 24.11 -1.48
N GLY A 15 14.20 25.34 -1.56
CA GLY A 15 14.28 26.17 -2.77
C GLY A 15 13.30 27.34 -2.71
N GLU A 16 13.51 28.35 -3.56
CA GLU A 16 12.64 29.54 -3.61
C GLU A 16 11.20 29.17 -4.02
N GLU A 17 11.03 28.12 -4.79
CA GLU A 17 9.76 27.64 -5.32
C GLU A 17 9.64 26.10 -5.17
N PRO A 18 8.42 25.55 -4.99
CA PRO A 18 8.21 24.10 -4.98
C PRO A 18 8.38 23.51 -6.39
N PRO A 19 8.74 22.22 -6.52
CA PRO A 19 8.87 21.57 -7.81
C PRO A 19 7.52 21.42 -8.52
N GLU A 20 7.53 21.35 -9.85
CA GLU A 20 6.32 21.14 -10.68
C GLU A 20 5.59 19.83 -10.32
N GLU A 21 6.34 18.76 -10.09
CA GLU A 21 5.81 17.51 -9.57
C GLU A 21 6.64 17.02 -8.38
N CYS A 22 5.95 16.50 -7.37
CA CYS A 22 6.58 15.90 -6.21
C CYS A 22 7.40 14.67 -6.65
N PRO A 23 8.72 14.65 -6.38
CA PRO A 23 9.58 13.58 -6.86
C PRO A 23 9.27 12.23 -6.21
N ILE A 24 8.55 12.20 -5.09
CA ILE A 24 8.21 10.98 -4.33
C ILE A 24 6.88 10.39 -4.81
N CYS A 25 5.79 11.16 -4.73
CA CYS A 25 4.45 10.66 -5.03
C CYS A 25 3.87 11.12 -6.37
N GLY A 26 4.50 12.06 -7.09
CA GLY A 26 3.98 12.64 -8.33
C GLY A 26 2.76 13.53 -8.14
N ALA A 27 2.62 14.15 -6.98
CA ALA A 27 1.61 15.19 -6.74
C ALA A 27 2.04 16.51 -7.40
N ASP A 28 1.07 17.25 -7.94
CA ASP A 28 1.27 18.56 -8.57
C ASP A 28 1.81 19.62 -7.59
N ARG A 29 2.47 20.65 -8.11
CA ARG A 29 3.00 21.80 -7.37
C ARG A 29 1.98 22.47 -6.44
N SER A 30 0.70 22.46 -6.81
CA SER A 30 -0.41 22.96 -5.98
C SER A 30 -0.59 22.20 -4.66
N GLN A 31 0.00 21.02 -4.51
CA GLN A 31 -0.03 20.20 -3.31
C GLN A 31 1.18 20.46 -2.40
N PHE A 32 1.85 21.61 -2.53
CA PHE A 32 2.92 22.04 -1.63
C PHE A 32 2.49 23.25 -0.79
N VAL A 33 2.94 23.25 0.47
CA VAL A 33 2.77 24.37 1.41
C VAL A 33 4.14 24.86 1.88
N GLU A 34 4.34 26.17 1.94
CA GLU A 34 5.56 26.77 2.47
C GLU A 34 5.63 26.54 4.00
N ILE A 35 6.79 26.12 4.49
CA ILE A 35 7.06 25.98 5.93
C ILE A 35 7.65 27.32 6.40
N ILE A 36 6.84 28.08 7.13
CA ILE A 36 7.29 29.30 7.80
C ILE A 36 7.85 28.86 9.16
N GLU A 37 9.18 28.96 9.34
CA GLU A 37 9.80 28.75 10.65
C GLU A 37 9.50 29.98 11.52
N GLU A 38 8.39 29.96 12.27
CA GLU A 38 8.21 30.89 13.37
C GLU A 38 9.16 30.46 14.50
N GLU A 39 10.14 31.31 14.82
CA GLU A 39 11.01 31.13 15.98
C GLU A 39 10.16 30.93 17.23
N GLU A 40 10.15 29.72 17.80
CA GLU A 40 9.66 29.46 19.15
C GLU A 40 10.49 30.28 20.15
N LYS A 41 10.07 31.51 20.41
CA LYS A 41 10.41 32.20 21.65
C LYS A 41 9.60 31.55 22.76
N THR A 42 10.24 30.65 23.50
CA THR A 42 9.81 30.31 24.85
C THR A 42 9.76 31.58 25.71
N PRO A 43 8.75 31.70 26.58
CA PRO A 43 9.04 32.16 27.92
C PRO A 43 8.47 31.19 28.96
N ASP A 44 9.39 30.67 29.74
CA ASP A 44 9.19 30.11 31.07
C ASP A 44 8.73 31.22 32.04
N THR A 45 7.49 31.14 32.56
CA THR A 45 7.12 31.86 33.79
C THR A 45 5.95 31.20 34.55
N GLN A 46 6.31 30.49 35.63
CA GLN A 46 5.75 30.54 37.00
C GLN A 46 4.22 30.36 37.26
N LYS A 47 3.91 29.31 38.04
CA LYS A 47 2.81 29.24 39.05
C LYS A 47 2.88 30.49 39.97
N GLU A 48 1.81 31.14 40.45
CA GLU A 48 0.61 30.74 41.25
C GLU A 48 -0.13 32.08 41.64
N PRO A 49 -1.20 32.15 42.49
CA PRO A 49 -2.63 31.77 42.33
C PRO A 49 -3.63 32.96 42.59
N ILE A 50 -4.94 32.63 42.70
CA ILE A 50 -6.06 33.29 43.46
C ILE A 50 -7.07 34.09 42.60
N PRO A 51 -8.40 34.21 42.91
CA PRO A 51 -9.27 33.55 43.92
C PRO A 51 -10.53 32.82 43.35
N GLN A 52 -11.04 31.90 44.16
CA GLN A 52 -12.36 31.29 44.07
C GLN A 52 -13.46 32.28 44.48
N GLU A 53 -14.59 32.31 43.75
CA GLU A 53 -15.90 32.55 44.38
C GLU A 53 -17.06 31.95 43.57
N ALA A 54 -17.86 31.15 44.30
CA ALA A 54 -19.28 30.81 44.17
C ALA A 54 -19.84 30.18 42.86
N SER A 55 -20.07 28.87 42.92
CA SER A 55 -21.10 28.14 42.16
C SER A 55 -22.51 28.71 42.44
N PRO A 56 -23.48 28.51 41.52
CA PRO A 56 -24.44 27.44 41.82
C PRO A 56 -24.98 26.63 40.61
N LYS A 57 -25.29 25.37 40.95
CA LYS A 57 -26.30 24.44 40.40
C LYS A 57 -25.96 23.56 39.18
N VAL A 58 -25.53 22.35 39.53
CA VAL A 58 -26.05 21.02 39.13
C VAL A 58 -26.48 20.83 37.67
N SER A 59 -25.71 20.02 36.95
CA SER A 59 -26.26 18.84 36.26
C SER A 59 -25.20 17.75 36.16
N GLU A 60 -25.58 16.53 36.52
CA GLU A 60 -24.74 15.33 36.45
C GLU A 60 -24.12 15.15 35.05
N PRO A 61 -22.85 14.73 34.94
CA PRO A 61 -22.34 14.29 33.65
C PRO A 61 -23.02 12.97 33.31
N LYS A 62 -24.02 13.02 32.44
CA LYS A 62 -24.53 11.83 31.75
C LYS A 62 -23.36 11.21 30.98
N ILE A 63 -22.75 10.19 31.57
CA ILE A 63 -21.89 9.24 30.85
C ILE A 63 -22.81 8.56 29.84
N LYS A 64 -22.86 9.11 28.62
CA LYS A 64 -23.43 8.40 27.48
C LYS A 64 -22.46 7.29 27.16
N THR A 65 -22.74 6.10 27.68
CA THR A 65 -22.20 4.84 27.18
C THR A 65 -22.67 4.69 25.74
N LYS A 66 -21.99 5.33 24.80
CA LYS A 66 -22.20 5.08 23.38
C LYS A 66 -21.68 3.68 23.11
N THR A 67 -22.58 2.75 22.82
CA THR A 67 -22.21 1.57 22.03
C THR A 67 -21.42 2.08 20.81
N PRO A 68 -20.23 1.53 20.51
CA PRO A 68 -19.44 2.07 19.41
C PRO A 68 -20.25 1.97 18.14
N ASP A 69 -20.46 3.11 17.50
CA ASP A 69 -21.15 3.19 16.21
C ASP A 69 -20.38 2.33 15.18
N PHE A 70 -21.07 1.80 14.18
CA PHE A 70 -20.41 1.02 13.11
C PHE A 70 -19.27 1.82 12.48
N MET A 71 -19.47 3.12 12.30
CA MET A 71 -18.45 4.04 11.79
C MET A 71 -17.26 4.20 12.74
N ASP A 72 -17.48 4.23 14.06
CA ASP A 72 -16.39 4.29 15.05
C ASP A 72 -15.55 3.01 15.01
N ARG A 73 -16.20 1.84 14.87
CA ARG A 73 -15.49 0.56 14.69
C ARG A 73 -14.70 0.55 13.38
N TYR A 74 -15.32 0.92 12.27
CA TYR A 74 -14.66 0.98 10.96
C TYR A 74 -13.41 1.86 11.01
N LYS A 75 -13.54 3.07 11.55
CA LYS A 75 -12.43 4.01 11.72
C LYS A 75 -11.31 3.42 12.60
N THR A 76 -11.68 2.77 13.71
CA THR A 76 -10.71 2.11 14.60
C THR A 76 -9.90 1.06 13.86
N TYR A 77 -10.54 0.21 13.05
CA TYR A 77 -9.84 -0.82 12.26
C TYR A 77 -8.94 -0.22 11.17
N THR A 78 -9.42 0.80 10.44
CA THR A 78 -8.60 1.44 9.39
C THR A 78 -7.38 2.15 9.97
N ASP A 79 -7.54 2.80 11.13
CA ASP A 79 -6.44 3.48 11.83
C ASP A 79 -5.41 2.46 12.33
N LEU A 80 -5.86 1.31 12.81
CA LEU A 80 -4.99 0.21 13.23
C LEU A 80 -4.18 -0.35 12.05
N MET A 81 -4.83 -0.58 10.90
CA MET A 81 -4.18 -1.05 9.67
C MET A 81 -3.11 -0.08 9.19
N ALA A 82 -3.40 1.22 9.23
CA ALA A 82 -2.44 2.27 8.87
C ALA A 82 -1.26 2.30 9.86
N LYS A 83 -1.53 2.21 11.16
CA LYS A 83 -0.53 2.22 12.23
C LYS A 83 0.46 1.05 12.13
N PHE A 84 -0.02 -0.14 11.79
CA PHE A 84 0.81 -1.33 11.67
C PHE A 84 1.32 -1.60 10.25
N HIS A 85 1.19 -0.64 9.33
CA HIS A 85 1.67 -0.79 7.95
C HIS A 85 1.16 -2.06 7.27
N ALA A 86 -0.13 -2.37 7.45
CA ALA A 86 -0.74 -3.60 6.95
C ALA A 86 -0.60 -3.73 5.42
N HIS A 87 -0.69 -2.63 4.67
CA HIS A 87 -0.49 -2.66 3.22
C HIS A 87 0.94 -3.02 2.82
N PRO A 88 2.00 -2.33 3.29
CA PRO A 88 3.38 -2.78 3.12
C PRO A 88 3.58 -4.25 3.46
N ILE A 89 3.07 -4.75 4.59
CA ILE A 89 3.21 -6.17 4.95
C ILE A 89 2.54 -7.08 3.91
N ALA A 90 1.28 -6.79 3.55
CA ALA A 90 0.51 -7.61 2.61
C ALA A 90 1.17 -7.68 1.22
N VAL A 91 1.73 -6.59 0.69
CA VAL A 91 2.34 -6.58 -0.66
C VAL A 91 3.61 -7.44 -0.76
N HIS A 92 4.26 -7.80 0.35
CA HIS A 92 5.41 -8.71 0.30
C HIS A 92 5.01 -10.12 -0.13
N ILE A 93 3.75 -10.52 0.06
CA ILE A 93 3.26 -11.83 -0.39
C ILE A 93 3.32 -11.92 -1.92
N PRO A 94 2.58 -11.12 -2.72
CA PRO A 94 2.69 -11.18 -4.17
C PRO A 94 4.10 -10.86 -4.67
N ASN A 95 4.81 -9.91 -4.04
CA ASN A 95 6.15 -9.51 -4.48
C ASN A 95 7.23 -10.57 -4.21
N GLY A 96 7.07 -11.42 -3.19
CA GLY A 96 8.03 -12.48 -2.85
C GLY A 96 7.64 -13.85 -3.39
N VAL A 97 6.36 -14.20 -3.31
CA VAL A 97 5.83 -15.52 -3.69
C VAL A 97 5.73 -15.68 -5.20
N LEU A 98 5.37 -14.62 -5.94
CA LEU A 98 5.27 -14.68 -7.40
C LEU A 98 6.62 -14.96 -8.08
N PRO A 99 7.75 -14.30 -7.72
CA PRO A 99 9.07 -14.72 -8.18
C PRO A 99 9.37 -16.19 -7.89
N GLY A 100 8.97 -16.68 -6.71
CA GLY A 100 9.08 -18.10 -6.34
C GLY A 100 8.29 -19.01 -7.29
N ALA A 101 7.07 -18.63 -7.67
CA ALA A 101 6.28 -19.37 -8.65
C ALA A 101 6.97 -19.45 -10.02
N VAL A 102 7.56 -18.34 -10.50
CA VAL A 102 8.32 -18.31 -11.75
C VAL A 102 9.56 -19.21 -11.66
N LEU A 103 10.30 -19.13 -10.55
CA LEU A 103 11.47 -19.96 -10.31
C LEU A 103 11.13 -21.45 -10.34
N PHE A 104 10.09 -21.87 -9.61
CA PHE A 104 9.67 -23.26 -9.59
C PHE A 104 9.19 -23.74 -10.97
N LEU A 105 8.47 -22.91 -11.72
CA LEU A 105 8.08 -23.27 -13.09
C LEU A 105 9.30 -23.46 -14.00
N PHE A 106 10.29 -22.58 -13.89
CA PHE A 106 11.54 -22.70 -14.64
C PHE A 106 12.32 -23.97 -14.26
N LEU A 107 12.43 -24.28 -12.96
CA LEU A 107 13.03 -25.52 -12.47
C LEU A 107 12.27 -26.77 -12.96
N SER A 108 10.95 -26.71 -13.06
CA SER A 108 10.14 -27.79 -13.63
C SER A 108 10.48 -28.07 -15.09
N ILE A 109 10.77 -27.01 -15.88
CA ILE A 109 11.16 -27.15 -17.29
C ILE A 109 12.57 -27.71 -17.40
N LEU A 110 13.50 -27.23 -16.59
CA LEU A 110 14.90 -27.67 -16.62
C LEU A 110 15.11 -29.10 -16.12
N LEU A 111 14.40 -29.47 -15.05
CA LEU A 111 14.60 -30.74 -14.34
C LEU A 111 13.54 -31.80 -14.69
N GLY A 112 12.46 -31.40 -15.37
CA GLY A 112 11.38 -32.31 -15.77
C GLY A 112 10.58 -32.91 -14.61
N HIS A 113 10.71 -32.38 -13.38
CA HIS A 113 10.10 -32.95 -12.18
C HIS A 113 8.77 -32.27 -11.82
N GLN A 114 7.69 -33.05 -11.77
CA GLN A 114 6.32 -32.58 -11.53
C GLN A 114 6.14 -31.82 -10.20
N GLY A 115 6.92 -32.16 -9.17
CA GLY A 115 6.85 -31.47 -7.87
C GLY A 115 7.09 -29.95 -7.95
N PHE A 116 7.97 -29.50 -8.86
CA PHE A 116 8.20 -28.07 -9.05
C PHE A 116 7.02 -27.38 -9.74
N GLU A 117 6.36 -28.07 -10.66
CA GLU A 117 5.13 -27.61 -11.29
C GLU A 117 4.02 -27.39 -10.26
N THR A 118 3.84 -28.36 -9.35
CA THR A 118 2.88 -28.26 -8.24
C THR A 118 3.23 -27.12 -7.29
N ALA A 119 4.51 -26.96 -6.95
CA ALA A 119 4.97 -25.85 -6.12
C ALA A 119 4.67 -24.49 -6.78
N ALA A 120 4.97 -24.32 -8.07
CA ALA A 120 4.65 -23.11 -8.82
C ALA A 120 3.16 -22.79 -8.78
N PHE A 121 2.31 -23.80 -8.97
CA PHE A 121 0.86 -23.66 -8.92
C PHE A 121 0.36 -23.23 -7.54
N TYR A 122 0.83 -23.85 -6.45
CA TYR A 122 0.41 -23.45 -5.09
C TYR A 122 0.87 -22.05 -4.71
N ASN A 123 2.07 -21.65 -5.13
CA ASN A 123 2.54 -20.28 -4.95
C ASN A 123 1.62 -19.29 -5.70
N LEU A 124 1.23 -19.60 -6.94
CA LEU A 124 0.31 -18.78 -7.71
C LEU A 124 -1.08 -18.67 -7.05
N VAL A 125 -1.63 -19.78 -6.56
CA VAL A 125 -2.90 -19.78 -5.80
C VAL A 125 -2.80 -18.89 -4.56
N PHE A 126 -1.70 -19.00 -3.81
CA PHE A 126 -1.48 -18.19 -2.61
C PHE A 126 -1.40 -16.70 -2.94
N VAL A 127 -0.75 -16.32 -4.04
CA VAL A 127 -0.76 -14.94 -4.55
C VAL A 127 -2.19 -14.47 -4.80
N VAL A 128 -2.98 -15.21 -5.58
CA VAL A 128 -4.37 -14.83 -5.93
C VAL A 128 -5.25 -14.67 -4.69
N VAL A 129 -5.17 -15.61 -3.74
CA VAL A 129 -5.95 -15.56 -2.50
C VAL A 129 -5.54 -14.37 -1.62
N SER A 130 -4.28 -13.94 -1.67
CA SER A 130 -3.80 -12.77 -0.92
C SER A 130 -4.21 -11.42 -1.54
N MET A 131 -4.46 -11.36 -2.86
CA MET A 131 -4.74 -10.11 -3.57
C MET A 131 -5.91 -9.29 -3.01
N PRO A 132 -7.06 -9.88 -2.59
CA PRO A 132 -8.12 -9.12 -1.93
C PRO A 132 -7.63 -8.34 -0.70
N VAL A 133 -6.81 -8.95 0.15
CA VAL A 133 -6.24 -8.28 1.33
C VAL A 133 -5.29 -7.17 0.91
N VAL A 134 -4.45 -7.41 -0.10
CA VAL A 134 -3.51 -6.41 -0.65
C VAL A 134 -4.25 -5.19 -1.19
N ILE A 135 -5.34 -5.40 -1.95
CA ILE A 135 -6.16 -4.33 -2.53
C ILE A 135 -6.87 -3.55 -1.42
N LEU A 136 -7.53 -4.25 -0.49
CA LEU A 136 -8.27 -3.61 0.62
C LEU A 136 -7.34 -2.76 1.48
N THR A 137 -6.23 -3.34 1.92
CA THR A 137 -5.20 -2.62 2.69
C THR A 137 -4.64 -1.43 1.90
N GLY A 138 -4.44 -1.58 0.58
CA GLY A 138 -3.96 -0.51 -0.29
C GLY A 138 -4.93 0.67 -0.42
N VAL A 139 -6.23 0.41 -0.51
CA VAL A 139 -7.27 1.46 -0.53
C VAL A 139 -7.31 2.21 0.80
N VAL A 140 -7.20 1.47 1.92
CA VAL A 140 -7.14 2.08 3.26
C VAL A 140 -5.90 2.97 3.39
N ASP A 141 -4.73 2.47 3.01
CA ASP A 141 -3.46 3.21 3.05
C ASP A 141 -3.51 4.48 2.18
N TRP A 142 -4.05 4.37 0.96
CA TRP A 142 -4.25 5.50 0.05
C TRP A 142 -5.15 6.59 0.62
N LYS A 143 -6.29 6.22 1.23
CA LYS A 143 -7.21 7.20 1.83
C LYS A 143 -6.66 7.85 3.09
N THR A 144 -6.04 7.06 3.96
CA THR A 144 -5.62 7.51 5.30
C THR A 144 -4.28 8.23 5.31
N ARG A 145 -3.30 7.76 4.53
CA ARG A 145 -1.93 8.32 4.53
C ARG A 145 -1.64 9.28 3.39
N PHE A 146 -2.43 9.23 2.31
CA PHE A 146 -2.19 10.01 1.10
C PHE A 146 -3.42 10.84 0.68
N ASN A 147 -4.35 11.08 1.60
CA ASN A 147 -5.56 11.90 1.42
C ASN A 147 -6.43 11.51 0.21
N GLY A 148 -6.29 10.28 -0.32
CA GLY A 148 -7.00 9.85 -1.51
C GLY A 148 -6.60 10.58 -2.80
N THR A 149 -5.42 11.21 -2.86
CA THR A 149 -4.97 11.90 -4.08
C THR A 149 -4.54 10.89 -5.15
N LEU A 150 -5.10 10.98 -6.36
CA LEU A 150 -4.83 10.05 -7.46
C LEU A 150 -3.69 10.53 -8.36
N THR A 151 -2.45 10.36 -7.89
CA THR A 151 -1.25 10.69 -8.67
C THR A 151 -0.88 9.59 -9.67
N HIS A 152 0.07 9.86 -10.57
CA HIS A 152 0.60 8.85 -11.51
C HIS A 152 1.09 7.58 -10.79
N VAL A 153 1.77 7.73 -9.65
CA VAL A 153 2.27 6.61 -8.83
C VAL A 153 1.12 5.69 -8.38
N PHE A 154 0.02 6.26 -7.89
CA PHE A 154 -1.13 5.45 -7.47
C PHE A 154 -1.86 4.80 -8.65
N LYS A 155 -2.00 5.50 -9.79
CA LYS A 155 -2.58 4.93 -11.01
C LYS A 155 -1.81 3.68 -11.46
N VAL A 156 -0.49 3.77 -11.55
CA VAL A 156 0.36 2.63 -11.93
C VAL A 156 0.20 1.47 -10.96
N LYS A 157 0.25 1.72 -9.63
CA LYS A 157 0.07 0.67 -8.62
C LYS A 157 -1.29 -0.04 -8.74
N ILE A 158 -2.37 0.71 -8.99
CA ILE A 158 -3.71 0.14 -9.19
C ILE A 158 -3.75 -0.73 -10.45
N ILE A 159 -3.21 -0.25 -11.57
CA ILE A 159 -3.15 -1.01 -12.83
C ILE A 159 -2.37 -2.32 -12.63
N CYS A 160 -1.20 -2.26 -12.00
CA CYS A 160 -0.40 -3.44 -11.69
C CYS A 160 -1.17 -4.44 -10.81
N ALA A 161 -1.86 -3.96 -9.78
CA ALA A 161 -2.68 -4.82 -8.91
C ALA A 161 -3.84 -5.48 -9.69
N THR A 162 -4.49 -4.75 -10.59
CA THR A 162 -5.54 -5.29 -11.47
C THR A 162 -4.98 -6.35 -12.40
N ILE A 163 -3.82 -6.11 -13.05
CA ILE A 163 -3.17 -7.08 -13.93
C ILE A 163 -2.85 -8.37 -13.16
N VAL A 164 -2.17 -8.26 -12.02
CA VAL A 164 -1.78 -9.43 -11.21
C VAL A 164 -3.02 -10.21 -10.74
N SER A 165 -4.07 -9.52 -10.30
CA SER A 165 -5.28 -10.17 -9.80
C SER A 165 -6.07 -10.89 -10.92
N SER A 166 -6.30 -10.20 -12.04
CA SER A 166 -7.12 -10.74 -13.13
C SER A 166 -6.41 -11.90 -13.82
N THR A 167 -5.13 -11.70 -14.19
CA THR A 167 -4.37 -12.73 -14.88
C THR A 167 -3.98 -13.89 -13.96
N GLY A 168 -3.68 -13.63 -12.69
CA GLY A 168 -3.46 -14.69 -11.71
C GLY A 168 -4.70 -15.58 -11.55
N LEU A 169 -5.88 -14.97 -11.43
CA LEU A 169 -7.13 -15.73 -11.37
C LEU A 169 -7.37 -16.55 -12.65
N ILE A 170 -7.12 -15.96 -13.82
CA ILE A 170 -7.24 -16.66 -15.11
C ILE A 170 -6.29 -17.85 -15.16
N LEU A 171 -5.01 -17.70 -14.77
CA LEU A 171 -4.04 -18.79 -14.79
C LEU A 171 -4.40 -19.92 -13.81
N VAL A 172 -4.88 -19.57 -12.60
CA VAL A 172 -5.36 -20.56 -11.63
C VAL A 172 -6.54 -21.34 -12.19
N LEU A 173 -7.56 -20.65 -12.72
CA LEU A 173 -8.73 -21.29 -13.30
C LEU A 173 -8.37 -22.14 -14.53
N TRP A 174 -7.47 -21.65 -15.38
CA TRP A 174 -7.00 -22.39 -16.54
C TRP A 174 -6.31 -23.70 -16.11
N ARG A 175 -5.47 -23.65 -15.08
CA ARG A 175 -4.81 -24.85 -14.54
C ARG A 175 -5.80 -25.83 -13.89
N LEU A 176 -6.86 -25.33 -13.25
CA LEU A 176 -7.90 -26.19 -12.68
C LEU A 176 -8.72 -26.92 -13.75
N ILE A 177 -8.96 -26.27 -14.90
CA ILE A 177 -9.69 -26.87 -16.03
C ILE A 177 -8.78 -27.79 -16.86
N ASN A 178 -7.52 -27.38 -17.05
CA ASN A 178 -6.51 -28.14 -17.79
C ASN A 178 -5.28 -28.41 -16.91
N PRO A 179 -5.24 -29.58 -16.23
CA PRO A 179 -4.13 -29.94 -15.34
C PRO A 179 -2.76 -30.04 -16.01
N HIS A 180 -2.69 -30.12 -17.34
CA HIS A 180 -1.45 -30.27 -18.11
C HIS A 180 -1.02 -28.98 -18.81
N VAL A 181 -1.64 -27.82 -18.50
CA VAL A 181 -1.29 -26.54 -19.14
C VAL A 181 0.16 -26.09 -18.88
N MET A 182 0.77 -26.54 -17.79
CA MET A 182 2.18 -26.26 -17.46
C MET A 182 3.12 -27.43 -17.81
N ALA A 183 2.64 -28.47 -18.48
CA ALA A 183 3.43 -29.64 -18.83
C ALA A 183 4.51 -29.30 -19.88
N PRO A 184 5.76 -29.78 -19.72
CA PRO A 184 6.84 -29.52 -20.67
C PRO A 184 6.46 -29.91 -22.10
N GLY A 185 6.69 -29.00 -23.06
CA GLY A 185 6.48 -29.26 -24.49
C GLY A 185 5.09 -28.90 -25.05
N SER A 186 4.13 -28.47 -24.23
CA SER A 186 2.85 -27.99 -24.74
C SER A 186 2.91 -26.53 -25.22
N SER A 187 2.24 -26.20 -26.34
CA SER A 187 2.15 -24.81 -26.81
C SER A 187 1.47 -23.87 -25.81
N PHE A 188 0.58 -24.40 -24.96
CA PHE A 188 -0.10 -23.63 -23.92
C PHE A 188 0.81 -23.25 -22.76
N SER A 189 1.87 -24.01 -22.50
CA SER A 189 2.84 -23.69 -21.44
C SER A 189 3.59 -22.40 -21.72
N TRP A 190 3.91 -22.10 -22.98
CA TRP A 190 4.55 -20.82 -23.34
C TRP A 190 3.65 -19.62 -23.08
N VAL A 191 2.35 -19.74 -23.37
CA VAL A 191 1.36 -18.70 -23.06
C VAL A 191 1.24 -18.52 -21.54
N PHE A 192 1.19 -19.63 -20.79
CA PHE A 192 1.15 -19.59 -19.33
C PHE A 192 2.37 -18.87 -18.74
N ILE A 193 3.58 -19.22 -19.20
CA ILE A 193 4.84 -18.59 -18.79
C ILE A 193 4.83 -17.10 -19.13
N PHE A 194 4.42 -16.73 -20.34
CA PHE A 194 4.36 -15.34 -20.76
C PHE A 194 3.47 -14.49 -19.84
N ILE A 195 2.25 -14.97 -19.56
CA ILE A 195 1.34 -14.28 -18.65
C ILE A 195 1.95 -14.19 -17.24
N LEU A 196 2.60 -15.27 -16.76
CA LEU A 196 3.24 -15.28 -15.45
C LEU A 196 4.41 -14.28 -15.36
N LEU A 197 5.21 -14.14 -16.42
CA LEU A 197 6.27 -13.13 -16.51
C LEU A 197 5.71 -11.70 -16.57
N MET A 198 4.59 -11.50 -17.27
CA MET A 198 3.88 -10.22 -17.27
C MET A 198 3.38 -9.88 -15.85
N MET A 199 2.84 -10.85 -15.11
CA MET A 199 2.47 -10.66 -13.71
C MET A 199 3.68 -10.28 -12.86
N LEU A 200 4.82 -10.96 -13.05
CA LEU A 200 6.06 -10.67 -12.32
C LEU A 200 6.53 -9.24 -12.58
N ALA A 201 6.51 -8.79 -13.84
CA ALA A 201 6.85 -7.42 -14.21
C ALA A 201 5.90 -6.39 -13.57
N ALA A 202 4.59 -6.67 -13.55
CA ALA A 202 3.60 -5.82 -12.90
C ALA A 202 3.82 -5.74 -11.37
N ALA A 203 4.06 -6.87 -10.71
CA ALA A 203 4.36 -6.92 -9.27
C ALA A 203 5.65 -6.17 -8.93
N ALA A 204 6.73 -6.39 -9.70
CA ALA A 204 7.99 -5.68 -9.53
C ALA A 204 7.83 -4.16 -9.72
N THR A 205 7.05 -3.73 -10.72
CA THR A 205 6.75 -2.31 -10.96
C THR A 205 5.98 -1.71 -9.79
N ALA A 206 4.94 -2.40 -9.30
CA ALA A 206 4.19 -1.97 -8.12
C ALA A 206 5.09 -1.90 -6.87
N GLY A 207 6.01 -2.85 -6.71
CA GLY A 207 7.01 -2.88 -5.65
C GLY A 207 7.98 -1.70 -5.73
N TYR A 208 8.49 -1.37 -6.92
CA TYR A 208 9.36 -0.22 -7.15
C TYR A 208 8.71 1.10 -6.74
N PHE A 209 7.49 1.36 -7.22
CA PHE A 209 6.73 2.54 -6.85
C PHE A 209 6.31 2.54 -5.37
N GLY A 210 6.05 1.37 -4.79
CA GLY A 210 5.82 1.21 -3.35
C GLY A 210 7.04 1.57 -2.52
N GLY A 211 8.21 1.09 -2.92
CA GLY A 211 9.50 1.41 -2.30
C GLY A 211 9.78 2.91 -2.35
N LYS A 212 9.51 3.56 -3.49
CA LYS A 212 9.65 5.02 -3.64
C LYS A 212 8.79 5.83 -2.65
N LEU A 213 7.60 5.35 -2.30
CA LEU A 213 6.73 6.00 -1.30
C LEU A 213 7.22 5.80 0.14
N VAL A 214 7.90 4.68 0.42
CA VAL A 214 8.41 4.32 1.76
C VAL A 214 9.79 4.93 1.98
N PHE A 215 10.71 4.63 1.08
CA PHE A 215 12.07 5.15 1.04
C PHE A 215 12.05 6.42 0.21
N ARG A 216 11.68 7.52 0.88
CA ARG A 216 11.82 8.87 0.32
C ARG A 216 13.30 9.09 0.08
N ASN A 217 13.79 8.87 -1.15
CA ASN A 217 15.18 9.16 -1.48
C ASN A 217 15.45 10.62 -1.08
N LYS A 218 16.39 10.78 -0.14
CA LYS A 218 16.97 12.08 0.20
C LYS A 218 17.79 12.56 -0.98
#